data_AF-A0A259CX12-F1
#
_entry.id   AF-A0A259CX12-F1
#
_cell.length_a   1.000
_cell.length_b   1.000
_cell.length_c   1.000
_cell.angle_alpha   90.00
_cell.angle_beta   90.00
_cell.angle_gamma   90.00
#
_symmetry.space_group_name_H-M   'P 1'
#
loop_
_entity.id
_entity.type
_entity.pdbx_description
1 polymer ?
#
loop_
_entity_poly.entity_id
_entity_poly.type
_entity_poly.pdbx_seq_one_letter_code
_entity_poly.pdbx_strand_id
1 'polypeptide(L)'
;MIYVFNVLFPVFALILLGYLSGKSGKLGANASIELNRFVIWLALPAQLFNFAANSGWETLWQPGFIAAFLISALIVFFLVLIFYWYQGRDLAAASFAGLSASYSNTGYMGIP
;
A
#
# COMPACT_ATOMS: atom_id res chain seq x y z
N MET A 1 2.74 18.20 11.09
CA MET A 1 3.94 17.70 10.39
C MET A 1 4.72 16.65 11.19
N ILE A 2 5.05 16.86 12.48
CA ILE A 2 5.75 15.83 13.30
C ILE A 2 4.96 14.50 13.43
N TYR A 3 3.63 14.56 13.47
CA TYR A 3 2.78 13.36 13.54
C TYR A 3 3.04 12.37 12.40
N VAL A 4 3.18 12.85 11.17
CA VAL A 4 3.45 12.01 10.00
C VAL A 4 4.77 11.27 10.15
N PHE A 5 5.80 11.93 10.68
CA PHE A 5 7.09 11.31 10.94
C PHE A 5 6.99 10.22 12.01
N ASN A 6 6.26 10.47 13.11
CA ASN A 6 6.08 9.49 14.20
C ASN A 6 5.36 8.21 13.75
N VAL A 7 4.42 8.33 12.80
CA VAL A 7 3.70 7.16 12.26
C VAL A 7 4.56 6.39 11.24
N LEU A 8 5.30 7.10 10.38
CA LEU A 8 6.09 6.47 9.31
C LEU A 8 7.41 5.86 9.83
N PHE A 9 8.07 6.49 10.79
CA PHE A 9 9.40 6.09 11.27
C PHE A 9 9.45 4.61 11.71
N PRO A 10 8.52 4.09 12.52
CA PRO A 10 8.52 2.67 12.91
C PRO A 10 8.44 1.72 11.72
N VAL A 11 7.64 2.06 10.69
CA VAL A 11 7.48 1.23 9.49
C VAL A 11 8.81 1.14 8.73
N PHE A 12 9.45 2.27 8.47
CA PHE A 12 10.75 2.29 7.80
C PHE A 12 11.87 1.66 8.64
N ALA A 13 11.84 1.81 9.97
CA ALA A 13 12.78 1.16 10.87
C ALA A 13 12.64 -0.38 10.81
N LEU A 14 11.40 -0.90 10.80
CA LEU A 14 11.15 -2.34 10.62
C LEU A 14 11.62 -2.85 9.26
N ILE A 15 11.38 -2.10 8.17
CA ILE A 15 11.90 -2.44 6.83
C ILE A 15 13.43 -2.53 6.86
N LEU A 16 14.11 -1.56 7.49
CA LEU A 16 15.56 -1.55 7.61
C LEU A 16 16.06 -2.76 8.42
N LEU A 17 15.41 -3.09 9.53
CA LEU A 17 15.75 -4.27 10.33
C LEU A 17 15.55 -5.57 9.54
N GLY A 18 14.47 -5.69 8.77
CA GLY A 18 14.23 -6.82 7.87
C GLY A 18 15.34 -6.95 6.82
N TYR A 19 15.72 -5.84 6.19
CA TYR A 19 16.82 -5.80 5.23
C TYR A 19 18.16 -6.22 5.84
N LEU A 20 18.52 -5.67 7.00
CA LEU A 20 19.75 -6.02 7.71
C LEU A 20 19.76 -7.49 8.13
N SER A 21 18.61 -8.01 8.58
CA SER A 21 18.47 -9.41 8.96
C SER A 21 18.64 -10.35 7.76
N GLY A 22 18.04 -10.02 6.61
CA GLY A 22 18.26 -10.74 5.36
C GLY A 22 19.70 -10.66 4.87
N LYS A 23 20.30 -9.48 4.88
CA LYS A 23 21.71 -9.25 4.49
C LYS A 23 22.69 -10.01 5.38
N SER A 24 22.39 -10.17 6.67
CA SER A 24 23.24 -10.91 7.62
C SER A 24 23.21 -12.42 7.43
N GLY A 25 22.29 -12.96 6.60
CA GLY A 25 22.16 -14.40 6.35
C GLY A 25 21.60 -15.21 7.52
N LYS A 26 21.32 -14.58 8.66
CA LYS A 26 20.86 -15.25 9.90
C LYS A 26 19.48 -15.90 9.78
N LEU A 27 18.64 -15.43 8.85
CA LEU A 27 17.25 -15.89 8.71
C LEU A 27 17.09 -17.10 7.76
N GLY A 28 18.16 -17.63 7.17
CA GLY A 28 18.07 -18.74 6.21
C GLY A 28 17.47 -18.34 4.86
N ALA A 29 17.72 -19.15 3.82
CA ALA A 29 17.41 -18.79 2.44
C ALA A 29 15.91 -18.62 2.16
N ASN A 30 15.05 -19.33 2.90
CA ASN A 30 13.60 -19.35 2.66
C ASN A 30 12.81 -18.39 3.57
N ALA A 31 13.44 -17.66 4.50
CA ALA A 31 12.71 -16.84 5.46
C ALA A 31 11.80 -15.79 4.81
N SER A 32 12.26 -15.13 3.73
CA SER A 32 11.44 -14.16 3.01
C SER A 32 10.19 -14.80 2.41
N ILE A 33 10.28 -16.04 1.93
CA ILE A 33 9.16 -16.79 1.33
C ILE A 33 8.16 -17.15 2.42
N GLU A 34 8.62 -17.72 3.54
CA GLU A 34 7.73 -18.12 4.63
C GLU A 34 7.08 -16.93 5.32
N LEU A 35 7.82 -15.82 5.49
CA LEU A 35 7.26 -14.58 6.04
C LEU A 35 6.21 -13.98 5.09
N ASN A 36 6.47 -13.99 3.78
CA ASN A 36 5.50 -13.51 2.79
C ASN A 36 4.21 -14.37 2.79
N ARG A 37 4.35 -15.70 2.88
CA ARG A 37 3.22 -16.62 3.04
C ARG A 37 2.42 -16.31 4.30
N PHE A 38 3.07 -16.13 5.43
CA PHE A 38 2.41 -15.73 6.67
C PHE A 38 1.61 -14.42 6.50
N VAL A 39 2.22 -13.41 5.88
CA VAL A 39 1.55 -12.11 5.67
C VAL A 39 0.31 -12.27 4.80
N ILE A 40 0.43 -12.94 3.66
CA ILE A 40 -0.67 -13.07 2.69
C ILE A 40 -1.80 -13.96 3.23
N TRP A 41 -1.47 -15.09 3.84
CA TRP A 41 -2.46 -16.11 4.21
C TRP A 41 -3.04 -15.95 5.61
N LEU A 42 -2.32 -15.29 6.52
CA LEU A 42 -2.75 -15.19 7.93
C LEU A 42 -2.90 -13.74 8.37
N ALA A 43 -1.84 -12.92 8.26
CA ALA A 43 -1.84 -11.58 8.83
C ALA A 43 -2.83 -10.63 8.13
N LEU A 44 -2.84 -10.60 6.80
CA LEU A 44 -3.75 -9.73 6.03
C LEU A 44 -5.23 -10.11 6.24
N PRO A 45 -5.66 -11.39 6.14
CA PRO A 45 -7.04 -11.75 6.43
C PRO A 45 -7.45 -11.47 7.89
N ALA A 46 -6.57 -11.77 8.85
CA ALA A 46 -6.84 -11.50 10.26
C ALA A 46 -6.99 -9.99 10.51
N GLN A 47 -6.15 -9.17 9.90
CA GLN A 47 -6.23 -7.71 10.02
C GLN A 47 -7.50 -7.16 9.35
N LEU A 48 -7.88 -7.67 8.18
CA LEU A 48 -9.12 -7.27 7.52
C LEU A 48 -10.35 -7.63 8.36
N PHE A 49 -10.36 -8.82 8.96
CA PHE A 49 -11.41 -9.24 9.88
C PHE A 49 -11.45 -8.35 11.13
N ASN A 50 -10.29 -8.08 11.73
CA ASN A 50 -10.19 -7.19 12.89
C ASN A 50 -10.72 -5.79 12.58
N PHE A 51 -10.33 -5.22 11.43
CA PHE A 51 -10.83 -3.93 10.97
C PHE A 51 -12.34 -3.96 10.77
N ALA A 52 -12.87 -4.96 10.07
CA ALA A 52 -14.31 -5.09 9.84
C ALA A 52 -15.11 -5.28 11.14
N ALA A 53 -14.56 -6.00 12.13
CA ALA A 53 -15.22 -6.28 13.40
C ALA A 53 -15.20 -5.09 14.38
N ASN A 54 -14.20 -4.21 14.29
CA ASN A 54 -14.02 -3.08 15.21
C ASN A 54 -14.38 -1.71 14.60
N SER A 55 -14.68 -1.63 13.30
CA SER A 55 -15.04 -0.37 12.65
C SER A 55 -16.54 -0.10 12.79
N GLY A 56 -16.89 1.04 13.40
CA GLY A 56 -18.25 1.56 13.42
C GLY A 56 -18.62 2.25 12.10
N TRP A 57 -19.92 2.34 11.78
CA TRP A 57 -20.38 3.02 10.56
C TRP A 57 -19.91 4.49 10.49
N GLU A 58 -19.93 5.20 11.61
CA GLU A 58 -19.46 6.58 11.79
C GLU A 58 -17.97 6.75 11.44
N THR A 59 -17.14 5.75 11.75
CA THR A 59 -15.70 5.78 11.45
C THR A 59 -15.40 5.49 9.99
N LEU A 60 -16.24 4.70 9.31
CA LEU A 60 -16.08 4.36 7.90
C LEU A 60 -16.64 5.46 6.97
N TRP A 61 -17.72 6.11 7.39
CA TRP A 61 -18.43 7.10 6.59
C TRP A 61 -17.77 8.48 6.67
N GLN A 62 -16.58 8.59 6.08
CA GLN A 62 -15.81 9.84 5.97
C GLN A 62 -15.83 10.34 4.51
N PRO A 63 -16.95 10.93 4.02
CA PRO A 63 -17.12 11.26 2.60
C PRO A 63 -16.06 12.24 2.07
N GLY A 64 -15.58 13.16 2.91
CA GLY A 64 -14.50 14.07 2.53
C GLY A 64 -13.18 13.35 2.26
N PHE A 65 -12.82 12.40 3.14
CA PHE A 65 -11.64 11.56 2.96
C PHE A 65 -11.78 10.64 1.73
N ILE A 66 -12.94 9.99 1.59
CA ILE A 66 -13.25 9.12 0.44
C ILE A 66 -13.14 9.91 -0.87
N ALA A 67 -13.73 11.10 -0.94
CA ALA A 67 -13.67 11.94 -2.13
C ALA A 67 -12.25 12.40 -2.43
N ALA A 68 -11.50 12.90 -1.43
CA ALA A 68 -10.12 13.33 -1.60
C ALA A 68 -9.21 12.17 -2.07
N PHE A 69 -9.38 10.98 -1.49
CA PHE A 69 -8.65 9.78 -1.88
C PHE A 69 -8.99 9.33 -3.30
N LEU A 70 -10.28 9.22 -3.65
CA LEU A 70 -10.72 8.81 -4.98
C LEU A 70 -10.30 9.81 -6.06
N ILE A 71 -10.50 11.10 -5.83
CA ILE A 71 -10.15 12.15 -6.79
C ILE A 71 -8.64 12.19 -7.00
N SER A 72 -7.84 12.14 -5.93
CA SER A 72 -6.37 12.13 -6.07
C SER A 72 -5.87 10.89 -6.81
N ALA A 73 -6.42 9.71 -6.52
CA ALA A 73 -6.08 8.47 -7.22
C ALA A 73 -6.46 8.54 -8.71
N LEU A 74 -7.65 9.04 -9.05
CA LEU A 74 -8.10 9.21 -10.43
C LEU A 74 -7.24 10.22 -11.19
N ILE A 75 -6.88 11.35 -10.56
CA ILE A 75 -5.99 12.34 -11.17
C ILE A 75 -4.65 11.69 -11.54
N VAL A 76 -4.01 10.97 -10.61
CA VAL A 76 -2.74 10.29 -10.88
C VAL A 76 -2.89 9.23 -11.97
N PHE A 77 -3.95 8.42 -11.91
CA PHE A 77 -4.27 7.41 -12.92
C PHE A 77 -4.35 8.02 -14.32
N PHE A 78 -5.19 9.05 -14.50
CA PHE A 78 -5.40 9.67 -15.81
C PHE A 78 -4.17 10.42 -16.30
N LEU A 79 -3.42 11.12 -15.42
CA LEU A 79 -2.18 11.79 -15.81
C LEU A 79 -1.18 10.78 -16.41
N VAL A 80 -0.98 9.64 -15.75
CA VAL A 80 -0.03 8.62 -16.20
C VAL A 80 -0.56 7.89 -17.44
N LEU A 81 -1.85 7.56 -17.50
CA LEU A 81 -2.47 6.97 -18.68
C LEU A 81 -2.29 7.86 -19.90
N ILE A 82 -2.66 9.14 -19.79
CA ILE A 82 -2.58 10.12 -20.89
C ILE A 82 -1.12 10.29 -21.33
N PHE A 83 -0.18 10.39 -20.38
CA PHE A 83 1.24 10.51 -20.68
C PHE A 83 1.80 9.31 -21.48
N TYR A 84 1.44 8.09 -21.09
CA TYR A 84 1.89 6.88 -21.82
C TYR A 84 1.15 6.67 -23.13
N TRP A 85 -0.11 7.07 -23.21
CA TRP A 85 -0.88 7.01 -24.44
C TRP A 85 -0.34 8.00 -25.49
N TYR A 86 0.04 9.22 -25.09
CA TYR A 86 0.72 10.17 -25.98
C TYR A 86 2.11 9.72 -26.44
N GLN A 87 2.78 8.83 -25.69
CA GLN A 87 4.02 8.19 -26.12
C GLN A 87 3.81 7.03 -27.11
N GLY A 88 2.57 6.79 -27.56
CA GLY A 88 2.25 5.76 -28.54
C GLY A 88 2.14 4.35 -27.95
N ARG A 89 2.03 4.20 -26.63
CA ARG A 89 1.71 2.90 -26.03
C ARG A 89 0.25 2.55 -26.26
N ASP A 90 -0.01 1.25 -26.41
CA ASP A 90 -1.38 0.74 -26.44
C ASP A 90 -2.13 1.08 -25.14
N LEU A 91 -3.44 1.27 -25.27
CA LEU A 91 -4.32 1.71 -24.19
C LEU A 91 -4.28 0.74 -23.01
N ALA A 92 -4.15 -0.57 -23.25
CA ALA A 92 -4.04 -1.56 -22.18
C ALA A 92 -2.75 -1.33 -21.36
N ALA A 93 -1.61 -1.17 -22.03
CA ALA A 93 -0.32 -0.93 -21.36
C ALA A 93 -0.30 0.41 -20.60
N ALA A 94 -0.87 1.46 -21.19
CA ALA A 94 -1.01 2.76 -20.53
C ALA A 94 -1.93 2.69 -19.30
N SER A 95 -3.02 1.92 -19.38
CA SER A 95 -3.94 1.71 -18.26
C SER A 95 -3.30 0.94 -17.10
N PHE A 96 -2.50 -0.09 -17.38
CA PHE A 96 -1.75 -0.80 -16.34
C PHE A 96 -0.69 0.08 -15.66
N ALA A 97 -0.01 0.95 -16.44
CA ALA A 97 0.92 1.92 -15.88
C ALA A 97 0.20 2.94 -14.98
N GLY A 98 -0.94 3.47 -15.44
CA GLY A 98 -1.79 4.37 -14.64
C GLY A 98 -2.27 3.72 -13.35
N LEU A 99 -2.76 2.48 -13.43
CA LEU A 99 -3.23 1.72 -12.28
C LEU A 99 -2.09 1.55 -11.26
N SER A 100 -0.93 1.10 -11.72
CA SER A 100 0.25 0.89 -10.87
C SER A 100 0.72 2.19 -10.19
N ALA A 101 0.65 3.32 -10.89
CA ALA A 101 1.04 4.62 -10.34
C ALA A 101 0.02 5.20 -9.34
N SER A 102 -1.27 4.95 -9.56
CA SER A 102 -2.34 5.36 -8.64
C SER A 102 -2.49 4.46 -7.41
N TYR A 103 -1.86 3.29 -7.41
CA TYR A 103 -1.99 2.31 -6.33
C TYR A 103 -1.24 2.80 -5.08
N SER A 104 -1.98 3.33 -4.12
CA SER A 104 -1.41 3.82 -2.87
C SER A 104 -0.93 2.66 -1.99
N ASN A 105 0.15 2.89 -1.24
CA ASN A 105 0.70 1.95 -0.26
C ASN A 105 -0.09 2.00 1.08
N THR A 106 -1.29 2.59 1.09
CA THR A 106 -2.18 2.68 2.26
C THR A 106 -2.53 1.32 2.86
N GLY A 107 -2.54 0.25 2.05
CA GLY A 107 -2.73 -1.12 2.54
C GLY A 107 -1.66 -1.58 3.54
N TYR A 108 -0.45 -1.04 3.48
CA TYR A 108 0.62 -1.35 4.45
C TYR A 108 0.77 -0.29 5.55
N MET A 109 0.31 0.95 5.32
CA MET A 109 0.35 2.02 6.32
C MET A 109 -0.84 2.02 7.27
N GLY A 110 -1.90 1.27 6.95
CA GLY A 110 -3.19 1.35 7.65
C GLY A 110 -4.01 2.55 7.16
N ILE A 111 -5.33 2.37 7.13
CA ILE A 111 -6.26 3.49 6.94
C ILE A 111 -6.27 4.25 8.28
N PRO A 112 -6.07 5.59 8.29
CA PRO A 112 -6.10 6.39 9.51
C PRO A 112 -7.44 6.30 10.25
#